data_AF-A0A7J4ZSR2-F1
#
_entry.id   AF-A0A7J4ZSR2-F1
#
_cell.length_a   1.000
_cell.length_b   1.000
_cell.length_c   1.000
_cell.angle_alpha   90.00
_cell.angle_beta   90.00
_cell.angle_gamma   90.00
#
_symmetry.space_group_name_H-M   'P 1'
#
loop_
_entity.id
_entity.type
_entity.pdbx_description
1 polymer ?
#
loop_
_entity_poly.entity_id
_entity_poly.type
_entity_poly.pdbx_seq_one_letter_code
_entity_poly.pdbx_strand_id
1 'polypeptide(L)'
;MPHTSILSPFLLILTGMCLIAAPSHGEERQQLNSSGDKIQYAIGVEVARNFKNQGLELNLDLVTKGMRDVLSGEKLLVSEKELRSILISVQSDIRRKQSLVRQGVTGNKIP
;
A
#
# COMPACT_ATOMS: atom_id res chain seq x y z
N MET A 1 12.48 -51.78 50.23
CA MET A 1 13.31 -50.90 51.08
C MET A 1 14.67 -51.58 51.20
N PRO A 2 15.83 -50.90 51.26
CA PRO A 2 16.12 -49.46 51.28
C PRO A 2 17.16 -49.03 50.21
N HIS A 3 17.12 -47.79 49.69
CA HIS A 3 17.98 -46.65 50.07
C HIS A 3 19.48 -46.92 49.79
N THR A 4 20.22 -46.13 49.02
CA THR A 4 20.44 -44.70 49.14
C THR A 4 21.31 -44.17 47.98
N SER A 5 20.99 -42.96 47.52
CA SER A 5 21.90 -41.81 47.33
C SER A 5 23.23 -42.03 46.59
N ILE A 6 23.57 -41.26 45.55
CA ILE A 6 24.06 -39.89 45.74
C ILE A 6 23.75 -39.03 44.50
N LEU A 7 23.08 -37.94 44.81
CA LEU A 7 22.93 -36.72 44.03
C LEU A 7 24.32 -36.09 43.83
N SER A 8 24.74 -35.85 42.58
CA SER A 8 25.41 -34.59 42.31
C SER A 8 25.12 -34.09 40.89
N PRO A 9 24.76 -32.80 40.74
CA PRO A 9 24.12 -32.20 39.57
C PRO A 9 25.12 -31.32 38.80
N PHE A 10 24.62 -30.49 37.88
CA PHE A 10 25.37 -29.36 37.28
C PHE A 10 26.53 -29.81 36.36
N LEU A 11 26.47 -29.66 35.05
CA LEU A 11 26.61 -28.39 34.34
C LEU A 11 26.56 -28.81 32.86
N LEU A 12 25.57 -28.39 32.07
CA LEU A 12 25.74 -27.35 31.03
C LEU A 12 26.90 -27.75 30.07
N ILE A 13 26.77 -27.88 28.75
CA ILE A 13 26.38 -26.86 27.76
C ILE A 13 26.31 -27.59 26.39
N LEU A 14 25.58 -26.99 25.44
CA LEU A 14 25.60 -27.19 23.98
C LEU A 14 24.53 -28.11 23.42
N THR A 15 23.28 -27.71 23.68
CA THR A 15 22.40 -27.17 22.63
C THR A 15 22.85 -27.50 21.19
N GLY A 16 22.39 -28.65 20.70
CA GLY A 16 22.42 -28.98 19.28
C GLY A 16 21.63 -27.92 18.50
N MET A 17 22.39 -27.15 17.73
CA MET A 17 21.98 -25.96 16.99
C MET A 17 20.78 -26.29 16.10
N CYS A 18 19.66 -25.65 16.43
CA CYS A 18 18.43 -25.65 15.64
C CYS A 18 18.73 -24.97 14.30
N LEU A 19 18.97 -25.76 13.25
CA LEU A 19 19.13 -25.26 11.89
C LEU A 19 17.74 -25.07 11.28
N ILE A 20 17.03 -24.05 11.76
CA ILE A 20 15.87 -23.51 11.05
C ILE A 20 16.44 -22.69 9.91
N ALA A 21 16.49 -23.27 8.72
CA ALA A 21 16.65 -22.52 7.49
C ALA A 21 15.42 -21.62 7.32
N ALA A 22 15.47 -20.42 7.90
CA ALA A 22 14.52 -19.38 7.56
C ALA A 22 14.67 -19.09 6.07
N PRO A 23 13.61 -19.11 5.25
CA PRO A 23 13.68 -18.49 3.95
C PRO A 23 13.87 -17.00 4.21
N SER A 24 15.10 -16.52 3.97
CA SER A 24 15.37 -15.09 3.87
C SER A 24 14.59 -14.56 2.67
N HIS A 25 13.33 -14.20 2.88
CA HIS A 25 12.69 -13.17 2.07
C HIS A 25 13.42 -11.87 2.41
N GLY A 26 14.62 -11.72 1.85
CA GLY A 26 15.15 -10.39 1.62
C GLY A 26 14.08 -9.65 0.86
N GLU A 27 13.67 -8.48 1.36
CA GLU A 27 12.94 -7.53 0.56
C GLU A 27 13.76 -7.31 -0.72
N GLU A 28 13.34 -8.00 -1.78
CA GLU A 28 13.79 -7.72 -3.12
C GLU A 28 13.28 -6.31 -3.38
N ARG A 29 14.10 -5.30 -3.05
CA ARG A 29 13.93 -3.96 -3.58
C ARG A 29 13.87 -4.18 -5.07
N GLN A 30 12.65 -4.13 -5.61
CA GLN A 30 12.36 -4.39 -7.00
C GLN A 30 13.26 -3.44 -7.80
N GLN A 31 14.42 -3.94 -8.24
CA GLN A 31 15.35 -3.11 -8.98
C GLN A 31 14.70 -2.92 -10.34
N LEU A 32 14.27 -1.69 -10.61
CA LEU A 32 13.69 -1.31 -11.89
C LEU A 32 14.83 -1.32 -12.91
N ASN A 33 15.12 -2.50 -13.42
CA ASN A 33 16.31 -2.78 -14.23
C ASN A 33 16.13 -2.26 -15.66
N SER A 34 14.89 -2.20 -16.15
CA SER A 34 14.56 -1.68 -17.47
C SER A 34 14.09 -0.22 -17.42
N SER A 35 14.42 0.54 -18.47
CA SER A 35 13.81 1.86 -18.71
C SER A 35 12.29 1.77 -18.77
N GLY A 36 11.74 0.65 -19.27
CA GLY A 36 10.30 0.41 -19.28
C GLY A 36 9.68 0.37 -17.88
N ASP A 37 10.30 -0.36 -16.96
CA ASP A 37 9.81 -0.49 -15.58
C ASP A 37 9.84 0.86 -14.85
N LYS A 38 10.87 1.68 -15.08
CA LYS A 38 10.97 3.03 -14.53
C LYS A 38 9.86 3.96 -15.03
N ILE A 39 9.51 3.87 -16.32
CA ILE A 39 8.40 4.66 -16.89
C ILE A 39 7.08 4.26 -16.24
N GLN A 40 6.80 2.97 -16.12
CA GLN A 40 5.57 2.46 -15.51
C GLN A 40 5.46 2.89 -14.03
N TYR A 41 6.56 2.77 -13.29
CA TYR A 41 6.63 3.24 -11.91
C TYR A 41 6.39 4.75 -11.80
N ALA A 42 7.00 5.55 -12.67
CA ALA A 42 6.82 6.99 -12.68
C ALA A 42 5.36 7.41 -12.94
N ILE A 43 4.65 6.70 -13.83
CA ILE A 43 3.21 6.91 -14.07
C ILE A 43 2.41 6.65 -12.78
N GLY A 44 2.67 5.51 -12.12
CA GLY A 44 2.01 5.18 -10.85
C GLY A 44 2.27 6.23 -9.75
N VAL A 45 3.51 6.72 -9.64
CA VAL A 45 3.89 7.79 -8.71
C VAL A 45 3.12 9.07 -8.99
N GLU A 46 3.03 9.50 -10.24
CA GLU A 46 2.36 10.75 -10.60
C GLU A 46 0.85 10.67 -10.34
N VAL A 47 0.23 9.55 -10.68
CA VAL A 47 -1.19 9.28 -10.39
C VAL A 47 -1.45 9.34 -8.88
N ALA A 48 -0.66 8.63 -8.07
CA ALA A 48 -0.83 8.63 -6.61
C ALA A 48 -0.59 10.01 -6.01
N ARG A 49 0.42 10.74 -6.48
CA ARG A 49 0.73 12.12 -6.04
C ARG A 49 -0.45 13.05 -6.32
N ASN A 50 -1.05 12.95 -7.51
CA ASN A 50 -2.19 13.76 -7.89
C ASN A 50 -3.38 13.55 -6.95
N PHE A 51 -3.72 12.30 -6.62
CA PHE A 51 -4.80 11.99 -5.69
C PHE A 51 -4.50 12.44 -4.25
N LYS A 52 -3.26 12.25 -3.78
CA LYS A 52 -2.80 12.72 -2.47
C LYS A 52 -2.94 14.24 -2.34
N ASN A 53 -2.57 14.98 -3.38
CA ASN A 53 -2.68 16.45 -3.40
C ASN A 53 -4.13 16.94 -3.38
N GLN A 54 -5.07 16.12 -3.84
CA GLN A 54 -6.51 16.39 -3.77
C GLN A 54 -7.16 15.97 -2.44
N GLY A 55 -6.40 15.35 -1.53
CA GLY A 55 -6.90 14.84 -0.26
C GLY A 55 -7.94 13.73 -0.45
N LEU A 56 -7.79 12.91 -1.49
CA LEU A 56 -8.62 11.74 -1.71
C LEU A 56 -8.01 10.54 -0.98
N GLU A 57 -8.77 9.92 -0.09
CA GLU A 57 -8.41 8.64 0.49
C GLU A 57 -8.69 7.54 -0.52
N LEU A 58 -7.65 6.79 -0.88
CA LEU A 58 -7.75 5.71 -1.85
C LEU A 58 -7.54 4.37 -1.16
N ASN A 59 -8.41 3.41 -1.48
CA ASN A 59 -8.12 2.01 -1.25
C ASN A 59 -7.27 1.48 -2.42
N LEU A 60 -5.98 1.25 -2.18
CA LEU A 60 -5.05 0.85 -3.23
C LEU A 60 -5.41 -0.50 -3.85
N ASP A 61 -5.97 -1.44 -3.08
CA ASP A 61 -6.38 -2.76 -3.58
C ASP A 61 -7.52 -2.62 -4.60
N LEU A 62 -8.50 -1.75 -4.33
CA LEU A 62 -9.61 -1.49 -5.26
C LEU A 62 -9.16 -0.71 -6.50
N VAL A 63 -8.26 0.27 -6.34
CA VAL A 63 -7.70 1.03 -7.47
C VAL A 63 -6.92 0.11 -8.40
N THR A 64 -6.02 -0.69 -7.84
CA THR A 64 -5.21 -1.64 -8.63
C THR A 64 -6.05 -2.73 -9.25
N LYS A 65 -7.11 -3.21 -8.56
CA LYS A 65 -8.08 -4.13 -9.15
C LYS A 65 -8.80 -3.50 -10.35
N GLY A 66 -9.32 -2.28 -10.23
CA GLY A 66 -9.97 -1.59 -11.34
C GLY A 66 -9.05 -1.39 -12.55
N MET A 67 -7.79 -1.03 -12.31
CA MET A 67 -6.76 -0.94 -13.35
C MET A 67 -6.50 -2.28 -14.02
N ARG A 68 -6.39 -3.36 -13.24
CA ARG A 68 -6.19 -4.70 -13.78
C ARG A 68 -7.40 -5.12 -14.61
N ASP A 69 -8.61 -4.97 -14.07
CA ASP A 69 -9.84 -5.42 -14.70
C ASP A 69 -10.01 -4.78 -16.10
N VAL A 70 -9.77 -3.47 -16.22
CA VAL A 70 -9.87 -2.78 -17.52
C VAL A 70 -8.76 -3.17 -18.50
N LEU A 71 -7.53 -3.37 -18.01
CA LEU A 71 -6.38 -3.75 -18.85
C LEU A 71 -6.47 -5.19 -19.35
N SER A 72 -7.06 -6.09 -18.55
CA SER A 72 -7.27 -7.49 -18.93
C SER A 72 -8.59 -7.73 -19.66
N GLY A 73 -9.45 -6.71 -19.80
CA GLY A 73 -10.78 -6.85 -20.37
C GLY A 73 -11.75 -7.66 -19.52
N GLU A 74 -11.47 -7.76 -18.21
CA GLU A 74 -12.35 -8.38 -17.23
C GLU A 74 -13.60 -7.53 -16.97
N LYS A 75 -14.61 -8.16 -16.38
CA LYS A 75 -15.83 -7.46 -16.00
C LYS A 75 -15.55 -6.53 -14.81
N LEU A 76 -15.89 -5.25 -14.98
CA LEU A 76 -15.81 -4.27 -13.91
C LEU A 76 -16.77 -4.60 -12.76
N LEU A 77 -16.37 -4.25 -11.54
CA LEU A 77 -17.21 -4.41 -10.34
C LEU A 77 -18.45 -3.51 -10.33
N VAL A 78 -18.45 -2.46 -11.16
CA VAL A 78 -19.57 -1.55 -11.39
C VAL A 78 -19.95 -1.56 -12.86
N SER A 79 -21.21 -1.27 -13.17
CA SER A 79 -21.62 -1.13 -14.57
C SER A 79 -21.01 0.13 -15.20
N GLU A 80 -20.88 0.17 -16.53
CA GLU A 80 -20.44 1.36 -17.27
C GLU A 80 -21.30 2.60 -16.97
N LYS A 81 -22.61 2.41 -16.81
CA LYS A 81 -23.54 3.49 -16.47
C LYS A 81 -23.26 4.05 -15.08
N GLU A 82 -23.03 3.16 -14.12
CA GLU A 82 -22.73 3.52 -12.74
C GLU A 82 -21.34 4.18 -12.62
N LEU A 83 -20.33 3.66 -13.31
CA LEU A 83 -18.99 4.25 -13.39
C LEU A 83 -19.06 5.71 -13.85
N ARG A 84 -19.80 6.00 -14.94
CA ARG A 84 -19.99 7.37 -15.42
C ARG A 84 -20.64 8.27 -14.37
N SER A 85 -21.68 7.77 -13.69
CA SER A 85 -22.37 8.52 -12.63
C SER A 85 -21.44 8.84 -11.46
N ILE A 86 -20.65 7.86 -11.01
CA ILE A 86 -19.69 8.02 -9.92
C ILE A 86 -18.65 9.09 -10.29
N LEU A 87 -18.08 9.00 -11.49
CA LEU A 87 -17.05 9.95 -11.96
C LEU A 87 -17.58 11.39 -12.06
N ILE A 88 -18.82 11.59 -12.48
CA ILE A 88 -19.46 12.92 -12.50
C ILE A 88 -19.59 13.49 -11.08
N SER A 89 -19.97 12.65 -10.10
CA SER A 89 -20.05 13.05 -8.71
C SER A 89 -18.69 13.44 -8.16
N VAL A 90 -17.69 12.57 -8.32
CA VAL A 90 -16.30 12.82 -7.88
C VAL A 90 -15.76 14.13 -8.44
N GLN A 91 -15.95 14.37 -9.75
CA GLN A 91 -15.50 15.59 -10.39
C GLN A 91 -16.20 16.84 -9.82
N SER A 92 -17.48 16.74 -9.48
CA SER A 92 -18.24 17.83 -8.86
C SER A 92 -17.76 18.12 -7.43
N ASP A 93 -17.44 17.08 -6.67
CA ASP A 93 -16.92 17.19 -5.31
C ASP A 93 -15.51 17.83 -5.29
N ILE A 94 -14.64 17.44 -6.22
CA ILE A 94 -13.32 18.06 -6.39
C ILE A 94 -13.46 19.55 -6.70
N ARG A 95 -14.34 19.93 -7.64
CA ARG A 95 -14.58 21.35 -7.97
C ARG A 95 -15.07 22.14 -6.76
N ARG A 96 -16.00 21.58 -5.99
CA ARG A 96 -16.52 22.20 -4.76
C ARG A 96 -15.41 22.39 -3.73
N LYS A 97 -14.58 21.36 -3.50
CA LYS A 97 -13.42 21.47 -2.59
C LYS A 97 -12.45 22.56 -3.05
N GLN A 98 -12.15 22.62 -4.34
CA GLN A 98 -11.26 23.63 -4.91
C GLN A 98 -11.81 25.06 -4.78
N SER A 99 -13.12 25.28 -4.97
CA SER A 99 -13.71 26.61 -4.78
C SER A 99 -13.64 27.07 -3.32
N LEU A 100 -13.86 26.15 -2.37
CA LEU A 100 -13.75 26.44 -0.94
C LEU A 100 -12.32 26.77 -0.52
N VAL A 101 -11.33 26.00 -1.00
CA VAL A 101 -9.90 26.30 -0.74
C VAL A 101 -9.53 27.68 -1.30
N ARG A 102 -9.97 28.03 -2.51
CA ARG A 102 -9.70 29.35 -3.10
C ARG A 102 -10.34 30.49 -2.30
N GLN A 103 -11.53 30.29 -1.74
CA GLN A 103 -12.23 31.28 -0.93
C GLN A 103 -11.66 31.38 0.51
N GLY A 104 -11.08 30.30 1.04
CA GLY A 104 -10.41 30.29 2.34
C GLY A 104 -9.02 30.95 2.36
N VAL A 105 -8.37 31.08 1.20
CA VAL A 105 -7.03 31.71 1.09
C VAL A 105 -7.10 33.24 0.94
N THR A 106 -8.27 33.83 0.68
CA THR A 106 -8.48 35.29 0.64
C THR A 106 -8.83 35.89 2.02
N GLY A 107 -8.69 35.15 3.11
CA GLY A 107 -9.04 35.57 4.47
C GLY A 107 -7.88 36.04 5.35
N ASN A 108 -6.61 35.81 4.97
CA ASN A 108 -5.46 36.24 5.77
C ASN A 108 -4.82 37.51 5.20
N LYS A 109 -5.51 38.64 5.34
CA LYS A 109 -4.82 39.94 5.46
C LYS A 109 -4.26 40.02 6.88
N ILE A 110 -2.97 39.78 7.02
CA ILE A 110 -2.19 40.22 8.19
C ILE A 110 -2.01 41.75 8.02
N PRO A 111 -2.14 42.55 9.10
CA PRO A 111 -2.32 44.01 9.09
C PRO A 111 -1.31 44.81 8.25
#